data_AF-A0A9Q3Z827-F1
#
_entry.id   AF-A0A9Q3Z827-F1
#
_cell.length_a   1.000
_cell.length_b   1.000
_cell.length_c   1.000
_cell.angle_alpha   90.00
_cell.angle_beta   90.00
_cell.angle_gamma   90.00
#
_symmetry.space_group_name_H-M   'P 1'
#
loop_
_entity.id
_entity.type
_entity.pdbx_description
1 polymer ?
#
loop_
_entity_poly.entity_id
_entity_poly.type
_entity_poly.pdbx_seq_one_letter_code
_entity_poly.pdbx_strand_id
1 'polypeptide(L)'
;MTTETRPTAVLPPARPGPDWLPDPGTYGAAPDRCIVELTARFGPLTTLRRRLTALDATLTVAPDSDDCVLSLELAGRALGGRVLTFVSTSLTPTDQATRLHVPGELALAGDPAPALFGFRVVERTADRLLVLGTLGLPYRPLRRTTGLTLPRIRPADRIRLLVAAEFTCPV
;
A
#
# COMPACT_ATOMS: atom_id res chain seq x y z
N MET A 1 60.74 -1.44 2.83
CA MET A 1 59.39 -1.96 2.54
C MET A 1 58.58 -1.75 3.80
N THR A 2 57.57 -0.88 3.75
CA THR A 2 56.73 -0.55 4.91
C THR A 2 55.33 -1.03 4.59
N THR A 3 54.86 -2.02 5.34
CA THR A 3 53.52 -2.60 5.20
C THR A 3 52.54 -1.74 6.00
N GLU A 4 51.71 -0.98 5.31
CA GLU A 4 50.69 -0.13 5.94
C GLU A 4 49.40 -0.96 6.13
N THR A 5 49.00 -1.15 7.38
CA THR A 5 47.75 -1.85 7.73
C THR A 5 46.62 -0.82 7.74
N ARG A 6 45.72 -0.91 6.77
CA ARG A 6 44.52 -0.05 6.69
C ARG A 6 43.51 -0.51 7.75
N PRO A 7 43.00 0.37 8.62
CA PRO A 7 41.98 -0.02 9.60
C PRO A 7 40.70 -0.44 8.87
N THR A 8 40.15 -1.59 9.28
CA THR A 8 38.82 -2.03 8.85
C THR A 8 37.82 -1.02 9.39
N ALA A 9 37.13 -0.29 8.50
CA ALA A 9 36.06 0.59 8.89
C ALA A 9 34.97 -0.25 9.57
N VAL A 10 34.77 -0.05 10.87
CA VAL A 10 33.62 -0.58 11.60
C VAL A 10 32.41 0.17 11.07
N LEU A 11 31.55 -0.50 10.30
CA LEU A 11 30.27 0.09 9.91
C LEU A 11 29.50 0.45 11.19
N PRO A 12 28.95 1.67 11.29
CA PRO A 12 28.06 2.00 12.39
C PRO A 12 26.91 0.98 12.43
N PRO A 13 26.40 0.62 13.63
CA PRO A 13 25.26 -0.27 13.74
C PRO A 13 24.10 0.29 12.91
N ALA A 14 23.38 -0.59 12.22
CA ALA A 14 22.19 -0.20 11.48
C ALA A 14 21.29 0.64 12.39
N ARG A 15 20.89 1.82 11.91
CA ARG A 15 19.94 2.64 12.67
C ARG A 15 18.69 1.79 12.90
N PRO A 16 18.19 1.70 14.14
CA PRO A 16 16.88 1.11 14.37
C PRO A 16 15.87 1.89 13.53
N GLY A 17 14.99 1.16 12.83
CA GLY A 17 13.91 1.76 12.06
C GLY A 17 12.85 2.39 12.97
N PRO A 18 11.81 3.00 12.38
CA PRO A 18 10.70 3.54 13.15
C PRO A 18 10.03 2.46 14.02
N ASP A 19 9.78 2.78 15.28
CA ASP A 19 9.28 1.85 16.32
C ASP A 19 7.85 1.32 16.05
N TRP A 20 7.16 1.88 15.06
CA TRP A 20 5.83 1.51 14.59
C TRP A 20 5.83 0.69 13.28
N LEU A 21 7.00 0.41 12.68
CA LEU A 21 7.18 -0.53 11.56
C LEU A 21 8.00 -1.76 11.99
N PRO A 22 8.01 -2.86 11.21
CA PRO A 22 8.98 -3.94 11.41
C PRO A 22 10.41 -3.43 11.13
N ASP A 23 11.42 -4.29 11.32
CA ASP A 23 12.81 -3.90 11.13
C ASP A 23 13.08 -3.47 9.67
N PRO A 24 14.08 -2.60 9.40
CA PRO A 24 14.39 -2.19 8.03
C PRO A 24 14.63 -3.40 7.11
N GLY A 25 13.97 -3.40 5.94
CA GLY A 25 13.95 -4.55 5.04
C GLY A 25 12.88 -4.42 3.95
N THR A 26 12.85 -5.39 3.04
CA THR A 26 11.81 -5.49 2.01
C THR A 26 10.86 -6.61 2.39
N TYR A 27 9.56 -6.32 2.40
CA TYR A 27 8.51 -7.23 2.81
C TYR A 27 7.54 -7.44 1.66
N GLY A 28 7.20 -8.69 1.38
CA GLY A 28 6.17 -9.04 0.41
C GLY A 28 4.92 -9.55 1.11
N ALA A 29 3.75 -9.28 0.55
CA ALA A 29 2.52 -9.96 0.92
C ALA A 29 2.17 -10.98 -0.16
N ALA A 30 2.17 -12.27 0.21
CA ALA A 30 1.81 -13.34 -0.70
C ALA A 30 0.36 -13.15 -1.23
N PRO A 31 0.03 -13.59 -2.46
CA PRO A 31 -1.29 -13.38 -3.04
C PRO A 31 -2.46 -13.93 -2.22
N ASP A 32 -2.26 -15.02 -1.48
CA ASP A 32 -3.25 -15.62 -0.56
C ASP A 32 -3.35 -14.89 0.79
N ARG A 33 -2.37 -14.04 1.08
CA ARG A 33 -2.25 -13.21 2.29
C ARG A 33 -2.54 -11.73 2.04
N CYS A 34 -2.95 -11.38 0.81
CA CYS A 34 -3.39 -10.05 0.44
C CYS A 34 -4.81 -10.10 -0.13
N ILE A 35 -5.78 -9.72 0.69
CA ILE A 35 -7.20 -9.67 0.32
C ILE A 35 -7.57 -8.24 -0.02
N VAL A 36 -8.03 -8.02 -1.25
CA VAL A 36 -8.45 -6.69 -1.70
C VAL A 36 -9.88 -6.71 -2.20
N GLU A 37 -10.65 -5.71 -1.77
CA GLU A 37 -12.04 -5.55 -2.16
C GLU A 37 -12.30 -4.13 -2.66
N LEU A 38 -12.89 -4.05 -3.86
CA LEU A 38 -13.42 -2.85 -4.44
C LEU A 38 -14.93 -2.78 -4.19
N THR A 39 -15.37 -1.67 -3.61
CA THR A 39 -16.78 -1.35 -3.42
C THR A 39 -17.12 -0.05 -4.12
N ALA A 40 -18.15 -0.07 -4.98
CA ALA A 40 -18.74 1.14 -5.53
C ALA A 40 -20.05 1.45 -4.78
N ARG A 41 -20.26 2.73 -4.47
CA ARG A 41 -21.45 3.22 -3.77
C ARG A 41 -22.10 4.35 -4.55
N PHE A 42 -23.41 4.48 -4.38
CA PHE A 42 -24.20 5.63 -4.81
C PHE A 42 -25.04 6.09 -3.61
N GLY A 43 -24.63 7.18 -2.97
CA GLY A 43 -25.15 7.57 -1.66
C GLY A 43 -24.97 6.44 -0.62
N PRO A 44 -26.03 6.03 0.11
CA PRO A 44 -25.93 4.96 1.09
C PRO A 44 -25.80 3.58 0.44
N LEU A 45 -26.22 3.42 -0.82
CA LEU A 45 -26.37 2.13 -1.47
C LEU A 45 -25.04 1.60 -2.00
N THR A 46 -24.78 0.31 -1.74
CA THR A 46 -23.68 -0.41 -2.40
C THR A 46 -24.18 -0.93 -3.75
N THR A 47 -23.54 -0.49 -4.84
CA THR A 47 -23.96 -0.85 -6.19
C THR A 47 -23.08 -1.92 -6.81
N LEU A 48 -21.82 -2.03 -6.37
CA LEU A 48 -20.89 -3.08 -6.76
C LEU A 48 -20.01 -3.44 -5.57
N ARG A 49 -19.76 -4.74 -5.39
CA ARG A 49 -18.76 -5.26 -4.46
C ARG A 49 -18.03 -6.41 -5.14
N ARG A 50 -16.71 -6.31 -5.30
CA ARG A 50 -15.89 -7.29 -6.00
C ARG A 50 -14.53 -7.41 -5.35
N ARG A 51 -14.03 -8.64 -5.28
CA ARG A 51 -12.63 -8.89 -4.94
C ARG A 51 -11.74 -8.55 -6.12
N LEU A 52 -10.58 -7.99 -5.81
CA LEU A 52 -9.46 -7.83 -6.71
C LEU A 52 -8.38 -8.84 -6.32
N THR A 53 -7.55 -9.22 -7.29
CA THR A 53 -6.36 -10.03 -7.07
C THR A 53 -5.19 -9.09 -6.86
N ALA A 54 -4.43 -9.28 -5.79
CA ALA A 54 -3.11 -8.65 -5.65
C ALA A 54 -2.12 -9.38 -6.54
N LEU A 55 -1.56 -8.68 -7.52
CA LEU A 55 -0.49 -9.16 -8.38
C LEU A 55 0.86 -9.01 -7.69
N ASP A 56 1.06 -7.84 -7.06
CA ASP A 56 2.19 -7.54 -6.20
C ASP A 56 1.73 -6.69 -5.01
N ALA A 57 2.41 -6.84 -3.88
CA ALA A 57 2.19 -6.05 -2.69
C ALA A 57 3.50 -6.04 -1.90
N THR A 58 4.20 -4.92 -1.98
CA THR A 58 5.55 -4.77 -1.42
C THR A 58 5.60 -3.58 -0.46
N LEU A 59 6.23 -3.78 0.69
CA LEU A 59 6.56 -2.76 1.66
C LEU A 59 8.07 -2.75 1.87
N THR A 60 8.72 -1.65 1.52
CA THR A 60 10.12 -1.40 1.85
C THR A 60 10.19 -0.50 3.06
N VAL A 61 10.75 -1.01 4.16
CA VAL A 61 10.99 -0.25 5.39
C VAL A 61 12.44 0.19 5.40
N ALA A 62 12.65 1.49 5.39
CA ALA A 62 13.97 2.11 5.54
C ALA A 62 14.19 2.51 7.02
N PRO A 63 15.45 2.78 7.42
CA PRO A 63 15.73 3.34 8.74
C PRO A 63 15.06 4.70 8.98
N ASP A 64 14.82 5.46 7.91
CA ASP A 64 14.05 6.70 7.91
C ASP A 64 12.62 6.42 7.40
N SER A 65 11.61 6.94 8.10
CA SER A 65 10.20 6.77 7.71
C SER A 65 9.86 7.48 6.40
N ASP A 66 10.59 8.55 6.06
CA ASP A 66 10.38 9.30 4.82
C ASP A 66 10.92 8.57 3.58
N ASP A 67 11.73 7.53 3.77
CA ASP A 67 12.28 6.68 2.72
C ASP A 67 11.51 5.34 2.56
N CYS A 68 10.46 5.13 3.36
CA CYS A 68 9.66 3.92 3.29
C CYS A 68 8.74 3.94 2.06
N VAL A 69 8.62 2.80 1.39
CA VAL A 69 7.82 2.67 0.16
C VAL A 69 6.78 1.58 0.31
N LEU A 70 5.51 1.89 0.04
CA LEU A 70 4.43 0.92 -0.10
C LEU A 70 3.96 0.89 -1.56
N SER A 71 3.98 -0.30 -2.15
CA SER A 71 3.47 -0.57 -3.50
C SER A 71 2.40 -1.65 -3.47
N LEU A 72 1.31 -1.42 -4.19
CA LEU A 72 0.25 -2.40 -4.45
C LEU A 72 -0.06 -2.44 -5.93
N GLU A 73 -0.09 -3.63 -6.52
CA GLU A 73 -0.56 -3.86 -7.88
C GLU A 73 -1.78 -4.78 -7.87
N LEU A 74 -2.89 -4.29 -8.40
CA LEU A 74 -4.20 -4.92 -8.27
C LEU A 74 -4.84 -5.15 -9.64
N ALA A 75 -5.38 -6.34 -9.84
CA ALA A 75 -6.10 -6.70 -11.05
C ALA A 75 -7.51 -7.21 -10.74
N GLY A 76 -8.41 -7.07 -11.71
CA GLY A 76 -9.72 -7.67 -11.61
C GLY A 76 -10.66 -7.23 -12.72
N ARG A 77 -11.71 -8.03 -12.94
CA ARG A 77 -12.72 -7.73 -13.96
C ARG A 77 -13.44 -6.40 -13.71
N ALA A 78 -13.57 -5.98 -12.46
CA ALA A 78 -14.15 -4.68 -12.10
C ALA A 78 -13.33 -3.49 -12.62
N LEU A 79 -12.05 -3.70 -12.94
CA LEU A 79 -11.14 -2.71 -13.51
C LEU A 79 -11.10 -2.76 -15.05
N GLY A 80 -11.95 -3.57 -15.69
CA GLY A 80 -11.98 -3.72 -17.15
C GLY A 80 -10.74 -4.44 -17.71
N GLY A 81 -10.06 -5.26 -16.92
CA GLY A 81 -8.82 -5.95 -17.32
C GLY A 81 -7.55 -5.11 -17.22
N ARG A 82 -7.65 -3.87 -16.72
CA ARG A 82 -6.51 -2.99 -16.44
C ARG A 82 -5.95 -3.26 -15.03
N VAL A 83 -4.68 -2.94 -14.83
CA VAL A 83 -4.01 -2.96 -13.52
C VAL A 83 -4.17 -1.60 -12.85
N LEU A 84 -4.57 -1.66 -11.58
CA LEU A 84 -4.64 -0.53 -10.67
C LEU A 84 -3.42 -0.59 -9.76
N THR A 85 -2.60 0.45 -9.77
CA THR A 85 -1.41 0.56 -8.92
C THR A 85 -1.64 1.60 -7.83
N PHE A 86 -1.10 1.37 -6.66
CA PHE A 86 -0.95 2.37 -5.61
C PHE A 86 0.51 2.39 -5.17
N VAL A 87 1.14 3.56 -5.21
CA VAL A 87 2.51 3.75 -4.74
C VAL A 87 2.55 4.91 -3.76
N SER A 88 3.18 4.69 -2.62
CA SER A 88 3.45 5.70 -1.61
C SER A 88 4.91 5.65 -1.21
N THR A 89 5.52 6.81 -1.04
CA THR A 89 6.88 6.99 -0.53
C THR A 89 6.88 7.69 0.83
N SER A 90 5.74 7.73 1.52
CA SER A 90 5.64 8.36 2.83
C SER A 90 4.59 7.62 3.65
N LEU A 91 5.05 7.07 4.77
CA LEU A 91 4.19 6.44 5.76
C LEU A 91 4.28 7.28 7.03
N THR A 92 3.15 7.82 7.47
CA THR A 92 3.09 8.63 8.68
C THR A 92 2.18 7.97 9.71
N PRO A 93 2.64 7.75 10.95
CA PRO A 93 1.75 7.29 12.00
C PRO A 93 0.77 8.41 12.35
N THR A 94 -0.43 8.03 12.77
CA THR A 94 -1.33 9.00 13.42
C THR A 94 -0.97 9.12 14.89
N ASP A 95 -1.62 10.05 15.58
CA ASP A 95 -1.66 10.15 17.05
C ASP A 95 -1.89 8.80 17.78
N GLN A 96 -2.49 7.84 17.10
CA GLN A 96 -2.59 6.45 17.50
C GLN A 96 -1.51 5.66 16.76
N ALA A 97 -0.46 5.22 17.46
CA ALA A 97 0.65 4.41 16.93
C ALA A 97 0.25 3.06 16.27
N THR A 98 -1.05 2.79 16.13
CA THR A 98 -1.65 1.63 15.46
C THR A 98 -2.33 2.02 14.14
N ARG A 99 -2.23 3.28 13.70
CA ARG A 99 -2.83 3.76 12.46
C ARG A 99 -1.80 4.53 11.66
N LEU A 100 -1.88 4.38 10.34
CA LEU A 100 -0.99 5.03 9.38
C LEU A 100 -1.81 5.83 8.37
N HIS A 101 -1.38 7.06 8.14
CA HIS A 101 -1.74 7.86 6.96
C HIS A 101 -0.68 7.65 5.90
N VAL A 102 -1.11 7.10 4.77
CA VAL A 102 -0.22 6.73 3.67
C VAL A 102 -0.68 7.49 2.41
N PRO A 103 -0.23 8.74 2.23
CA PRO A 103 -0.47 9.48 0.99
C PRO A 103 0.30 8.84 -0.15
N GLY A 104 -0.31 8.76 -1.32
CA GLY A 104 0.32 8.17 -2.49
C GLY A 104 -0.44 8.46 -3.76
N GLU A 105 -0.02 7.82 -4.83
CA GLU A 105 -0.64 7.92 -6.14
C GLU A 105 -1.34 6.62 -6.48
N LEU A 106 -2.61 6.73 -6.84
CA LEU A 106 -3.41 5.65 -7.39
C LEU A 106 -3.51 5.83 -8.89
N ALA A 107 -3.00 4.88 -9.67
CA ALA A 107 -3.06 4.94 -11.13
C ALA A 107 -3.81 3.74 -11.71
N LEU A 108 -4.56 3.97 -12.77
CA LEU A 108 -5.12 2.88 -13.58
C LEU A 108 -4.49 2.97 -14.97
N ALA A 109 -3.74 1.95 -15.39
CA ALA A 109 -2.95 1.96 -16.63
C ALA A 109 -2.12 3.25 -16.85
N GLY A 110 -1.45 3.73 -15.81
CA GLY A 110 -0.44 4.79 -15.90
C GLY A 110 -0.92 6.23 -15.69
N ASP A 111 -2.24 6.47 -15.56
CA ASP A 111 -2.78 7.79 -15.24
C ASP A 111 -2.93 7.97 -13.72
N PRO A 112 -2.07 8.76 -13.04
CA PRO A 112 -2.08 8.87 -11.58
C PRO A 112 -3.13 9.85 -11.06
N ALA A 113 -3.72 9.51 -9.92
CA ALA A 113 -4.56 10.38 -9.12
C ALA A 113 -4.10 10.34 -7.65
N PRO A 114 -4.04 11.48 -6.95
CA PRO A 114 -3.66 11.49 -5.54
C PRO A 114 -4.68 10.71 -4.70
N ALA A 115 -4.18 9.91 -3.77
CA ALA A 115 -4.96 9.06 -2.90
C ALA A 115 -4.36 9.04 -1.49
N LEU A 116 -5.21 8.85 -0.48
CA LEU A 116 -4.79 8.71 0.90
C LEU A 116 -5.35 7.41 1.47
N PHE A 117 -4.47 6.42 1.67
CA PHE A 117 -4.84 5.21 2.36
C PHE A 117 -4.74 5.42 3.88
N GLY A 118 -5.78 5.02 4.59
CA GLY A 118 -5.72 4.85 6.04
C GLY A 118 -5.52 3.38 6.37
N PHE A 119 -4.39 3.03 6.98
CA PHE A 119 -4.13 1.68 7.47
C PHE A 119 -4.26 1.62 8.98
N ARG A 120 -4.75 0.48 9.47
CA ARG A 120 -4.64 0.07 10.86
C ARG A 120 -3.66 -1.08 10.94
N VAL A 121 -2.65 -0.94 11.79
CA VAL A 121 -1.75 -2.03 12.18
C VAL A 121 -2.50 -2.94 13.14
N VAL A 122 -2.68 -4.19 12.72
CA VAL A 122 -3.34 -5.24 13.53
C VAL A 122 -2.31 -5.98 14.35
N GLU A 123 -1.17 -6.30 13.74
CA GLU A 123 -0.05 -7.00 14.37
C GLU A 123 1.26 -6.49 13.78
N ARG A 124 2.29 -6.38 14.63
CA ARG A 124 3.65 -6.01 14.25
C ARG A 124 4.63 -6.85 15.05
N THR A 125 5.60 -7.42 14.36
CA THR A 125 6.78 -8.07 14.95
C THR A 125 8.03 -7.56 14.23
N ALA A 126 9.21 -8.13 14.51
CA ALA A 126 10.45 -7.73 13.86
C ALA A 126 10.45 -7.96 12.35
N ASP A 127 9.80 -9.04 11.88
CA ASP A 127 9.86 -9.53 10.49
C ASP A 127 8.47 -9.62 9.81
N ARG A 128 7.43 -9.09 10.48
CA ARG A 128 6.04 -9.17 9.99
C ARG A 128 5.22 -7.93 10.35
N LEU A 129 4.36 -7.53 9.41
CA LEU A 129 3.35 -6.49 9.59
C LEU A 129 2.00 -6.92 9.00
N LEU A 130 0.97 -7.03 9.86
CA LEU A 130 -0.41 -7.28 9.44
C LEU A 130 -1.21 -5.99 9.49
N VAL A 131 -1.79 -5.60 8.36
CA VAL A 131 -2.53 -4.34 8.23
C VAL A 131 -3.93 -4.52 7.65
N LEU A 132 -4.82 -3.61 8.04
CA LEU A 132 -6.12 -3.39 7.42
C LEU A 132 -6.18 -1.95 6.89
N GLY A 133 -6.12 -1.81 5.56
CA GLY A 133 -6.19 -0.57 4.82
C GLY A 133 -7.58 -0.25 4.31
N THR A 134 -7.92 1.03 4.30
CA THR A 134 -9.08 1.55 3.60
C THR A 134 -8.74 2.82 2.85
N LEU A 135 -9.20 2.90 1.61
CA LEU A 135 -9.12 4.10 0.77
C LEU A 135 -10.53 4.43 0.29
N GLY A 136 -10.92 5.71 0.36
CA GLY A 136 -12.18 6.21 -0.16
C GLY A 136 -11.94 7.35 -1.14
N LEU A 137 -12.53 7.26 -2.33
CA LEU A 137 -12.35 8.25 -3.39
C LEU A 137 -13.68 8.64 -4.04
N PRO A 138 -13.86 9.91 -4.42
CA PRO A 138 -15.00 10.30 -5.25
C PRO A 138 -14.84 9.67 -6.65
N TYR A 139 -15.89 9.00 -7.13
CA TYR A 139 -15.83 8.24 -8.39
C TYR A 139 -15.69 9.14 -9.61
N ARG A 140 -16.38 10.29 -9.65
CA ARG A 140 -16.37 11.18 -10.83
C ARG A 140 -14.98 11.75 -11.12
N PRO A 141 -14.25 12.35 -10.14
CA PRO A 141 -12.86 12.76 -10.35
C PRO A 141 -11.97 11.58 -10.73
N LEU A 142 -12.05 10.47 -10.00
CA LEU A 142 -11.24 9.29 -10.27
C LEU A 142 -11.44 8.77 -11.71
N ARG A 143 -12.69 8.69 -12.18
CA ARG A 143 -13.01 8.30 -13.56
C ARG A 143 -12.44 9.27 -14.59
N ARG A 144 -12.45 10.57 -14.32
CA ARG A 144 -11.92 11.58 -15.26
C ARG A 144 -10.40 11.48 -15.37
N THR A 145 -9.72 11.29 -14.24
CA THR A 145 -8.26 11.23 -14.20
C THR A 145 -7.72 9.90 -14.70
N THR A 146 -8.30 8.78 -14.27
CA THR A 146 -7.75 7.43 -14.50
C THR A 146 -8.46 6.65 -15.62
N GLY A 147 -9.57 7.17 -16.12
CA GLY A 147 -10.44 6.45 -17.06
C GLY A 147 -11.14 5.23 -16.45
N LEU A 148 -11.20 5.08 -15.13
CA LEU A 148 -11.92 3.98 -14.47
C LEU A 148 -13.41 4.02 -14.84
N THR A 149 -13.90 2.96 -15.49
CA THR A 149 -15.31 2.82 -15.86
C THR A 149 -15.95 1.60 -15.20
N LEU A 150 -16.96 1.84 -14.39
CA LEU A 150 -17.87 0.81 -13.90
C LEU A 150 -18.88 0.39 -14.98
N PRO A 151 -19.47 -0.82 -14.88
CA PRO A 151 -20.57 -1.23 -15.76
C PRO A 151 -21.73 -0.23 -15.74
N ARG A 152 -22.37 0.02 -16.89
CA ARG A 152 -23.42 1.04 -17.06
C ARG A 152 -24.58 0.93 -16.06
N ILE A 153 -24.93 -0.28 -15.64
CA ILE A 153 -26.02 -0.55 -14.68
C ILE A 153 -25.64 -0.33 -13.21
N ARG A 154 -24.38 0.03 -12.93
CA ARG A 154 -23.85 0.22 -11.57
C ARG A 154 -23.51 1.70 -11.36
N PRO A 155 -24.47 2.55 -10.97
CA PRO A 155 -24.17 3.94 -10.68
C PRO A 155 -23.21 4.03 -9.49
N ALA A 156 -22.35 5.05 -9.50
CA ALA A 156 -21.46 5.31 -8.38
C ALA A 156 -21.16 6.81 -8.23
N ASP A 157 -21.05 7.26 -6.99
CA ASP A 157 -20.50 8.55 -6.60
C ASP A 157 -19.19 8.39 -5.80
N ARG A 158 -18.96 7.22 -5.21
CA ARG A 158 -17.76 6.88 -4.43
C ARG A 158 -17.25 5.48 -4.74
N ILE A 159 -15.93 5.34 -4.71
CA ILE A 159 -15.22 4.06 -4.68
C ILE A 159 -14.57 3.90 -3.31
N ARG A 160 -14.58 2.69 -2.79
CA ARG A 160 -13.81 2.29 -1.63
C ARG A 160 -12.94 1.09 -1.99
N LEU A 161 -11.68 1.12 -1.60
CA LEU A 161 -10.83 -0.05 -1.53
C LEU A 161 -10.67 -0.44 -0.06
N LEU A 162 -10.77 -1.74 0.20
CA LEU A 162 -10.35 -2.36 1.45
C LEU A 162 -9.21 -3.32 1.13
N VAL A 163 -8.14 -3.24 1.89
CA VAL A 163 -6.95 -4.08 1.75
C VAL A 163 -6.69 -4.72 3.10
N ALA A 164 -6.59 -6.03 3.17
CA ALA A 164 -6.03 -6.73 4.32
C ALA A 164 -4.79 -7.46 3.83
N ALA A 165 -3.62 -7.11 4.36
CA ALA A 165 -2.34 -7.62 3.87
C ALA A 165 -1.44 -8.00 5.05
N GLU A 166 -0.82 -9.15 4.93
CA GLU A 166 0.25 -9.63 5.80
C GLU A 166 1.57 -9.52 5.04
N PHE A 167 2.38 -8.54 5.43
CA PHE A 167 3.72 -8.33 4.88
C PHE A 167 4.73 -9.11 5.72
N THR A 168 5.51 -9.95 5.07
CA THR A 168 6.57 -10.75 5.70
C THR A 168 7.88 -10.57 4.94
N CYS A 169 8.99 -10.56 5.67
CA CYS A 169 10.30 -10.56 5.03
C CYS A 169 10.48 -11.89 4.28
N PRO A 170 10.82 -11.89 2.97
CA PRO A 170 11.15 -13.12 2.28
C PRO A 170 12.45 -13.67 2.89
N VAL A 171 12.37 -14.87 3.46
CA VAL A 171 13.52 -15.62 4.00
C VAL A 171 14.46 -16.04 2.87
#